data_AF-G8C3F3-F1
#
_entry.id   AF-G8C3F3-F1
#
_cell.length_a   1.000
_cell.length_b   1.000
_cell.length_c   1.000
_cell.angle_alpha   90.00
_cell.angle_beta   90.00
_cell.angle_gamma   90.00
#
_symmetry.space_group_name_H-M   'P 1'
#
loop_
_entity.id
_entity.type
_entity.pdbx_description
1 polymer ?
#
loop_
_entity_poly.entity_id
_entity_poly.type
_entity_poly.pdbx_seq_one_letter_code
_entity_poly.pdbx_strand_id
1 'polypeptide(L)'
;MSFLESLLEQIRKTLILLPFADGNKMQYIGAGVAMLAGCGAALAQGFIGGKAIEALARNPEVEALIFRQFIVGAAVCESVAIYGLIIAILLMFAVNG
;
A
#
# COMPACT_ATOMS: atom_id res chain seq x y z
N MET A 1 10.27 11.67 -26.02
CA MET A 1 10.37 12.70 -24.98
C MET A 1 9.02 13.30 -24.58
N SER A 2 8.06 13.52 -25.50
CA SER A 2 6.76 14.15 -25.15
C SER A 2 5.85 13.33 -24.23
N PHE A 3 5.81 12.00 -24.35
CA PHE A 3 4.90 11.17 -23.55
C PHE A 3 5.31 11.10 -22.07
N LEU A 4 6.62 11.00 -21.80
CA LEU A 4 7.14 10.94 -20.43
C LEU A 4 6.93 12.27 -19.69
N GLU A 5 7.19 13.39 -20.37
CA GLU A 5 6.88 14.75 -19.88
C GLU A 5 5.37 14.91 -19.61
N SER A 6 4.51 14.44 -20.52
CA SER A 6 3.06 14.51 -20.33
C SER A 6 2.58 13.67 -19.15
N LEU A 7 3.18 12.50 -18.90
CA LEU A 7 2.88 11.65 -17.75
C LEU A 7 3.31 12.31 -16.44
N LEU A 8 4.52 12.90 -16.41
CA LEU A 8 5.04 13.63 -15.26
C LEU A 8 4.19 14.86 -14.94
N GLU A 9 3.75 15.59 -15.96
CA GLU A 9 2.86 16.74 -15.83
C GLU A 9 1.48 16.34 -15.26
N GLN A 10 0.96 15.18 -15.67
CA GLN A 10 -0.33 14.66 -15.21
C GLN A 10 -0.25 14.19 -13.76
N ILE A 11 0.85 13.52 -13.37
CA ILE A 11 1.15 13.15 -11.99
C ILE A 11 1.27 14.42 -11.13
N ARG A 12 2.02 15.42 -11.58
CA ARG A 12 2.18 16.72 -10.88
C ARG A 12 0.84 17.42 -10.68
N LYS A 13 -0.03 17.47 -11.70
CA LYS A 13 -1.36 18.08 -11.60
C LYS A 13 -2.28 17.33 -10.64
N THR A 14 -2.32 15.99 -10.71
CA THR A 14 -3.11 15.21 -9.75
C THR A 14 -2.60 15.41 -8.31
N LEU A 15 -1.28 15.54 -8.12
CA LEU A 15 -0.68 15.75 -6.81
C LEU A 15 -1.02 17.14 -6.22
N ILE A 16 -0.94 18.20 -7.03
CA ILE A 16 -1.23 19.59 -6.60
C ILE A 16 -2.73 19.83 -6.38
N LEU A 17 -3.60 19.11 -7.11
CA LEU A 17 -5.06 19.23 -6.98
C LEU A 17 -5.63 18.46 -5.78
N LEU A 18 -4.82 17.71 -5.04
CA LEU A 18 -5.26 17.14 -3.77
C LEU A 18 -5.53 18.30 -2.80
N PRO A 19 -6.70 18.37 -2.14
CA PRO A 19 -7.05 19.46 -1.21
C PRO A 19 -6.14 19.53 0.04
N PHE A 20 -5.19 18.60 0.15
CA PHE A 20 -4.17 18.53 1.18
C PHE A 20 -2.80 19.06 0.73
N ALA A 21 -2.63 19.43 -0.55
CA ALA A 21 -1.35 19.76 -1.15
C ALA A 21 -0.94 21.24 -1.03
N ASP A 22 -1.87 22.12 -0.65
CA ASP A 22 -1.52 23.50 -0.32
C ASP A 22 -0.93 23.52 1.09
N GLY A 23 0.40 23.71 1.23
CA GLY A 23 1.25 24.11 2.39
C GLY A 23 0.71 24.21 3.83
N ASN A 24 -0.37 23.51 4.15
CA ASN A 24 -1.24 23.69 5.30
C ASN A 24 -1.05 22.52 6.24
N LYS A 25 -1.26 22.75 7.53
CA LYS A 25 -1.18 21.75 8.60
C LYS A 25 -1.99 20.46 8.32
N MET A 26 -2.95 20.51 7.40
CA MET A 26 -3.82 19.41 6.99
C MET A 26 -3.07 18.26 6.29
N GLN A 27 -1.92 18.53 5.66
CA GLN A 27 -1.12 17.48 5.01
C GLN A 27 -0.57 16.43 6.00
N TYR A 28 -0.19 16.85 7.20
CA TYR A 28 0.27 15.93 8.25
C TYR A 28 -0.86 15.02 8.73
N ILE A 29 -2.08 15.55 8.79
CA ILE A 29 -3.28 14.78 9.12
C ILE A 29 -3.56 13.79 7.98
N GLY A 30 -3.49 14.24 6.73
CA GLY A 30 -3.65 13.38 5.55
C GLY A 30 -2.63 12.23 5.50
N ALA A 31 -1.35 12.52 5.79
CA ALA A 31 -0.30 11.50 5.88
C ALA A 31 -0.56 10.49 7.00
N GLY A 32 -0.98 10.96 8.19
CA GLY A 32 -1.37 10.09 9.29
C GLY A 32 -2.55 9.17 8.98
N VAL A 33 -3.57 9.69 8.28
CA VAL A 33 -4.73 8.90 7.83
C VAL A 33 -4.33 7.89 6.76
N ALA A 34 -3.46 8.25 5.82
CA ALA A 34 -2.98 7.33 4.79
C ALA A 34 -2.28 6.09 5.38
N MET A 35 -1.57 6.25 6.50
CA MET A 35 -0.92 5.14 7.21
C MET A 35 -1.90 4.12 7.80
N LEU A 36 -3.19 4.46 7.98
CA LEU A 36 -4.21 3.51 8.44
C LEU A 36 -4.46 2.37 7.44
N ALA A 37 -4.06 2.53 6.17
CA ALA A 37 -4.08 1.45 5.18
C ALA A 37 -3.30 0.21 5.67
N GLY A 38 -2.24 0.42 6.47
CA GLY A 38 -1.46 -0.67 7.08
C GLY A 38 -2.27 -1.55 8.03
N CYS A 39 -3.30 -1.01 8.70
CA CYS A 39 -4.16 -1.81 9.57
C CYS A 39 -4.98 -2.84 8.78
N GLY A 40 -5.47 -2.46 7.60
CA GLY A 40 -6.19 -3.38 6.71
C GLY A 40 -5.28 -4.51 6.21
N ALA A 41 -4.05 -4.17 5.81
CA ALA A 41 -3.05 -5.15 5.40
C ALA A 41 -2.68 -6.12 6.55
N ALA A 42 -2.46 -5.62 7.76
CA ALA A 42 -2.12 -6.43 8.92
C ALA A 42 -3.23 -7.45 9.27
N LEU A 43 -4.49 -7.01 9.27
CA LEU A 43 -5.64 -7.89 9.54
C LEU A 43 -5.81 -8.95 8.45
N ALA A 44 -5.71 -8.56 7.18
CA ALA A 44 -5.81 -9.48 6.06
C ALA A 44 -4.68 -10.53 6.08
N GLN A 45 -3.43 -10.09 6.28
CA GLN A 45 -2.25 -10.95 6.34
C GLN A 45 -2.32 -11.93 7.52
N GLY A 46 -2.77 -11.46 8.70
CA GLY A 46 -3.01 -12.33 9.86
C GLY A 46 -4.06 -13.41 9.59
N PHE A 47 -5.17 -13.05 8.93
CA PHE A 47 -6.23 -13.98 8.56
C PHE A 47 -5.75 -15.06 7.57
N ILE A 48 -5.11 -14.66 6.47
CA ILE A 48 -4.64 -15.62 5.45
C ILE A 48 -3.49 -16.48 6.00
N GLY A 49 -2.64 -15.93 6.86
CA GLY A 49 -1.57 -16.67 7.53
C GLY A 49 -2.14 -17.76 8.45
N GLY A 50 -3.13 -17.41 9.28
CA GLY A 50 -3.83 -18.40 10.10
C GLY A 50 -4.45 -19.52 9.28
N LYS A 51 -5.10 -19.19 8.15
CA LYS A 51 -5.70 -20.18 7.25
C LYS A 51 -4.65 -21.05 6.54
N ALA A 52 -3.50 -20.48 6.17
CA ALA A 52 -2.41 -21.24 5.59
C ALA A 52 -1.86 -22.28 6.58
N ILE A 53 -1.71 -21.91 7.85
CA ILE A 53 -1.26 -22.84 8.91
C ILE A 53 -2.32 -23.93 9.18
N GLU A 54 -3.60 -23.59 9.26
CA GLU A 54 -4.68 -24.58 9.40
C GLU A 54 -4.69 -25.58 8.23
N ALA A 55 -4.49 -25.10 6.99
CA ALA A 55 -4.43 -25.94 5.80
C ALA A 55 -3.19 -26.85 5.81
N LEU A 56 -2.05 -26.31 6.21
CA LEU A 56 -0.78 -27.03 6.33
C LEU A 56 -0.86 -28.14 7.38
N ALA A 57 -1.48 -27.86 8.53
CA ALA A 57 -1.68 -28.83 9.60
C ALA A 57 -2.55 -30.03 9.17
N ARG A 58 -3.46 -29.83 8.22
CA ARG A 58 -4.34 -30.89 7.69
C ARG A 58 -3.70 -31.71 6.57
N ASN A 59 -2.89 -31.08 5.72
CA ASN A 59 -2.28 -31.71 4.54
C ASN A 59 -0.80 -31.30 4.41
N PRO A 60 0.10 -31.84 5.25
CA PRO A 60 1.51 -31.46 5.25
C PRO A 60 2.21 -31.82 3.92
N GLU A 61 1.73 -32.82 3.19
CA GLU A 61 2.30 -33.27 1.92
C GLU A 61 2.22 -32.23 0.79
N VAL A 62 1.33 -31.23 0.91
CA VAL A 62 1.19 -30.13 -0.07
C VAL A 62 1.72 -28.79 0.46
N GLU A 63 2.61 -28.80 1.46
CA GLU A 63 3.22 -27.60 2.07
C GLU A 63 3.70 -26.59 1.02
N ALA A 64 4.49 -27.04 0.04
CA ALA A 64 5.09 -26.16 -0.95
C ALA A 64 4.04 -25.43 -1.81
N LEU A 65 2.88 -26.04 -2.06
CA LEU A 65 1.78 -25.41 -2.79
C LEU A 65 1.07 -24.37 -1.91
N ILE A 66 0.80 -24.71 -0.65
CA ILE A 66 0.17 -23.81 0.33
C ILE A 66 1.05 -22.58 0.55
N PHE A 67 2.36 -22.77 0.75
CA PHE A 67 3.30 -21.66 0.96
C PHE A 67 3.37 -20.73 -0.26
N ARG A 68 3.40 -21.28 -1.48
CA ARG A 68 3.36 -20.47 -2.71
C ARG A 68 2.09 -19.61 -2.80
N GLN A 69 0.93 -20.19 -2.50
CA GLN A 69 -0.34 -19.46 -2.51
C GLN A 69 -0.40 -18.41 -1.39
N PHE A 70 0.12 -18.73 -0.20
CA PHE A 70 0.23 -17.81 0.91
C PHE A 70 1.10 -16.60 0.54
N ILE A 71 2.27 -16.78 -0.06
CA ILE A 71 3.16 -15.69 -0.46
C ILE A 71 2.51 -14.77 -1.49
N VAL A 72 1.76 -15.33 -2.47
CA VAL A 72 0.99 -14.51 -3.42
C VAL A 72 -0.08 -13.69 -2.69
N GLY A 73 -0.82 -14.29 -1.76
CA GLY A 73 -1.81 -13.59 -0.95
C GLY A 73 -1.18 -12.49 -0.08
N ALA A 74 -0.06 -12.79 0.58
CA ALA A 74 0.68 -11.86 1.43
C ALA A 74 1.21 -10.67 0.61
N ALA A 75 1.75 -10.91 -0.60
CA ALA A 75 2.20 -9.84 -1.49
C ALA A 75 1.07 -8.89 -1.88
N VAL A 76 -0.15 -9.42 -2.11
CA VAL A 76 -1.33 -8.59 -2.38
C VAL A 76 -1.72 -7.78 -1.13
N CYS A 77 -1.69 -8.37 0.06
CA CYS A 77 -1.95 -7.64 1.31
C CYS A 77 -0.94 -6.51 1.53
N GLU A 78 0.36 -6.78 1.35
CA GLU A 78 1.43 -5.79 1.51
C GLU A 78 1.33 -4.64 0.50
N SER A 79 0.85 -4.89 -0.72
CA SER A 79 0.68 -3.83 -1.72
C SER A 79 -0.24 -2.70 -1.24
N VAL A 80 -1.26 -3.02 -0.44
CA VAL A 80 -2.18 -2.02 0.14
C VAL A 80 -1.47 -1.13 1.16
N ALA A 81 -0.63 -1.74 2.01
CA ALA A 81 0.18 -0.99 2.97
C ALA A 81 1.20 -0.09 2.27
N ILE A 82 1.86 -0.62 1.22
CA ILE A 82 2.83 0.12 0.42
C ILE A 82 2.17 1.32 -0.27
N TYR A 83 0.97 1.19 -0.83
CA TYR A 83 0.27 2.34 -1.43
C TYR A 83 -0.07 3.42 -0.40
N GLY A 84 -0.52 3.05 0.81
CA GLY A 84 -0.72 4.01 1.90
C GLY A 84 0.56 4.73 2.31
N LEU A 85 1.67 4.00 2.41
CA LEU A 85 2.99 4.55 2.71
C LEU A 85 3.49 5.51 1.61
N ILE A 86 3.33 5.12 0.34
CA ILE A 86 3.69 5.96 -0.80
C ILE A 86 2.92 7.28 -0.75
N ILE A 87 1.60 7.23 -0.51
CA ILE A 87 0.77 8.44 -0.40
C ILE A 87 1.22 9.32 0.77
N ALA A 88 1.51 8.73 1.94
CA ALA A 88 2.01 9.48 3.09
C ALA A 88 3.35 10.19 2.79
N ILE A 89 4.28 9.50 2.13
CA ILE A 89 5.58 10.07 1.72
C ILE A 89 5.39 11.18 0.69
N LEU A 90 4.53 10.98 -0.31
CA LEU A 90 4.24 11.99 -1.32
C LEU A 90 3.65 13.26 -0.69
N LEU A 91 2.71 13.12 0.24
CA LEU A 91 2.13 14.25 0.96
C LEU A 91 3.16 15.02 1.81
N MET A 92 4.14 14.33 2.41
CA MET A 92 5.15 15.01 3.23
C MET A 92 6.26 15.67 2.42
N PHE A 93 6.75 15.02 1.36
CA PHE A 93 8.01 15.38 0.70
C PHE A 93 7.88 15.86 -0.75
N ALA A 94 6.85 15.44 -1.48
CA ALA A 94 6.70 15.82 -2.90
C ALA A 94 5.82 17.06 -3.10
N VAL A 95 5.01 17.39 -2.10
CA VAL A 95 4.03 18.49 -2.14
C VAL A 95 4.61 19.84 -1.68
N ASN A 96 5.55 19.85 -0.73
CA ASN A 96 6.15 21.07 -0.17
C ASN A 96 7.48 21.48 -0.85
N GLY A 97 7.79 20.92 -2.03
CA GLY A 97 9.04 21.14 -2.77
C GLY A 97 8.85 21.94 -4.05
#